data_AF-A0A1J5VAP8-F1
#
_entry.id   AF-A0A1J5VAP8-F1
#
_cell.length_a   1.000
_cell.length_b   1.000
_cell.length_c   1.000
_cell.angle_alpha   90.00
_cell.angle_beta   90.00
_cell.angle_gamma   90.00
#
_symmetry.space_group_name_H-M   'P 1'
#
loop_
_entity.id
_entity.type
_entity.pdbx_description
1 polymer ?
#
loop_
_entity_poly.entity_id
_entity_poly.type
_entity_poly.pdbx_seq_one_letter_code
_entity_poly.pdbx_strand_id
1 'polypeptide(L)'
;MASNDSDDRYQYMGLEMIPTPRYDAKTDEPCTGTAWMWRVENGVIALEFNNDKVLTGTSYGFEDYKDWDRGDDLQDVILSAAVDGLSIPEALERVRKAFGNPTVIIALKDINESADELGPTAQQLVRPNE
;
A
#
# COMPACT_ATOMS: atom_id res chain seq x y z
N MET A 1 6.37 12.84 22.75
CA MET A 1 5.89 13.18 21.40
C MET A 1 6.88 12.54 20.45
N ALA A 2 6.53 11.35 19.93
CA ALA A 2 7.39 10.60 19.03
C ALA A 2 7.04 11.03 17.61
N SER A 3 7.92 11.80 16.98
CA SER A 3 7.77 12.25 15.59
C SER A 3 8.64 11.36 14.71
N ASN A 4 8.01 10.75 13.71
CA ASN A 4 8.53 10.10 12.50
C ASN A 4 10.05 10.00 12.35
N ASP A 5 10.62 8.83 12.69
CA ASP A 5 12.02 8.46 12.45
C ASP A 5 12.27 7.94 11.00
N SER A 6 11.20 7.78 10.20
CA SER A 6 11.31 7.18 8.86
C SER A 6 11.82 8.17 7.79
N ASP A 7 11.59 9.48 7.97
CA ASP A 7 12.00 10.51 7.01
C ASP A 7 13.52 10.78 7.08
N ASP A 8 14.08 10.74 8.29
CA ASP A 8 15.50 11.04 8.56
C ASP A 8 16.47 9.99 8.04
N ARG A 9 16.05 8.72 7.89
CA ARG A 9 16.97 7.63 7.52
C ARG A 9 17.50 7.76 6.08
N TYR A 10 16.65 8.24 5.17
CA TYR A 10 17.04 8.45 3.77
C TYR A 10 17.93 9.69 3.60
N GLN A 11 17.69 10.72 4.42
CA GLN A 11 18.51 11.92 4.51
C GLN A 11 19.91 11.61 5.08
N TYR A 12 19.98 10.82 6.16
CA TYR A 12 21.25 10.43 6.79
C TYR A 12 22.15 9.57 5.88
N MET A 13 21.56 8.86 4.91
CA MET A 13 22.29 8.02 3.95
C MET A 13 22.71 8.74 2.67
N GLY A 14 22.38 10.04 2.50
CA GLY A 14 22.72 10.80 1.30
C GLY A 14 22.02 10.33 0.03
N LEU A 15 20.89 9.63 0.16
CA LEU A 15 20.09 9.10 -0.95
C LEU A 15 19.05 10.10 -1.48
N GLU A 16 19.10 11.35 -0.99
CA GLU A 16 18.20 12.46 -1.31
C GLU A 16 18.21 12.88 -2.79
N MET A 17 19.27 12.52 -3.51
CA MET A 17 19.56 12.93 -4.89
C MET A 17 19.27 11.88 -5.95
N ILE A 18 18.85 10.67 -5.56
CA ILE A 18 18.33 9.70 -6.51
C ILE A 18 16.85 10.06 -6.69
N PRO A 19 16.36 10.39 -7.91
CA PRO A 19 14.95 10.59 -8.15
C PRO A 19 14.24 9.23 -8.07
N THR A 20 14.15 8.66 -6.88
CA THR A 20 13.26 7.55 -6.57
C THR A 20 11.86 8.13 -6.45
N PRO A 21 10.87 7.58 -7.15
CA PRO A 21 9.48 7.94 -6.91
C PRO A 21 9.16 7.68 -5.43
N ARG A 22 8.86 8.73 -4.66
CA ARG A 22 8.50 8.63 -3.24
C ARG A 22 7.06 8.15 -3.16
N TYR A 23 6.86 6.84 -3.08
CA TYR A 23 5.52 6.26 -3.01
C TYR A 23 4.87 6.36 -1.61
N ASP A 24 5.66 6.55 -0.55
CA ASP A 24 5.21 6.57 0.85
C ASP A 24 5.32 7.96 1.52
N ALA A 25 5.08 9.03 0.76
CA ALA A 25 5.01 10.37 1.33
C ALA A 25 3.61 10.61 1.94
N LYS A 26 3.55 10.72 3.27
CA LYS A 26 2.35 11.21 3.96
C LYS A 26 2.14 12.69 3.66
N THR A 27 0.91 13.04 3.35
CA THR A 27 0.48 14.44 3.14
C THR A 27 -0.47 14.81 4.27
N ASP A 28 -0.35 16.03 4.81
CA ASP A 28 -1.27 16.52 5.86
C ASP A 28 -2.70 16.75 5.35
N GLU A 29 -2.88 16.85 4.03
CA GLU A 29 -4.21 16.99 3.42
C GLU A 29 -4.79 15.62 3.02
N PRO A 30 -6.12 15.43 3.19
CA PRO A 30 -6.81 14.21 2.78
C PRO A 30 -6.55 13.88 1.31
N CYS A 31 -6.11 12.65 1.04
CA CYS A 31 -5.76 12.19 -0.29
C CYS A 31 -6.71 11.10 -0.74
N THR A 32 -7.72 11.46 -1.52
CA THR A 32 -8.62 10.49 -2.15
C THR A 32 -7.84 9.51 -3.03
N GLY A 33 -8.25 8.25 -3.05
CA GLY A 33 -7.59 7.24 -3.86
C GLY A 33 -8.38 5.97 -4.00
N THR A 34 -7.67 4.88 -4.30
CA THR A 34 -8.24 3.56 -4.54
C THR A 34 -7.43 2.52 -3.78
N ALA A 35 -8.13 1.58 -3.16
CA ALA A 35 -7.55 0.37 -2.60
C ALA A 35 -7.86 -0.83 -3.49
N TRP A 36 -6.83 -1.63 -3.76
CA TRP A 36 -6.96 -3.00 -4.25
C TRP A 36 -6.71 -3.96 -3.11
N MET A 37 -7.60 -4.92 -2.93
CA MET A 37 -7.49 -5.93 -1.89
C MET A 37 -7.54 -7.32 -2.48
N TRP A 38 -6.66 -8.20 -2.00
CA TRP A 38 -6.64 -9.61 -2.38
C TRP A 38 -6.83 -10.48 -1.15
N ARG A 39 -7.72 -11.47 -1.25
CA ARG A 39 -7.72 -12.59 -0.30
C ARG A 39 -6.58 -13.52 -0.68
N VAL A 40 -5.63 -13.68 0.23
CA VAL A 40 -4.52 -14.63 0.11
C VAL A 40 -4.68 -15.74 1.16
N GLU A 41 -3.82 -16.75 1.11
CA GLU A 41 -3.94 -17.97 1.91
C GLU A 41 -4.07 -17.68 3.42
N ASN A 42 -3.19 -16.84 3.97
CA ASN A 42 -3.12 -16.61 5.43
C ASN A 42 -3.76 -15.29 5.87
N GLY A 43 -4.28 -14.49 4.94
CA GLY A 43 -4.86 -13.19 5.28
C GLY A 43 -5.32 -12.39 4.06
N VAL A 44 -5.19 -11.09 4.17
CA VAL A 44 -5.48 -10.12 3.11
C VAL A 44 -4.23 -9.29 2.89
N ILE A 45 -4.01 -8.91 1.64
CA ILE A 45 -3.06 -7.85 1.29
C ILE A 45 -3.83 -6.71 0.63
N ALA A 46 -3.37 -5.48 0.87
CA ALA A 46 -3.96 -4.28 0.30
C ALA A 46 -2.88 -3.41 -0.33
N LEU A 47 -3.23 -2.78 -1.45
CA LEU A 47 -2.45 -1.75 -2.12
C LEU A 47 -3.34 -0.52 -2.25
N GLU A 48 -2.89 0.60 -1.70
CA GLU A 48 -3.61 1.87 -1.78
C GLU A 48 -2.85 2.80 -2.71
N PHE A 49 -3.54 3.52 -3.58
CA PHE A 49 -2.86 4.38 -4.53
C PHE A 49 -3.76 5.51 -5.03
N ASN A 50 -3.12 6.56 -5.54
CA ASN A 50 -3.74 7.59 -6.35
C ASN A 50 -2.80 7.96 -7.52
N ASN A 51 -2.95 9.14 -8.12
CA ASN A 51 -2.11 9.57 -9.23
C ASN A 51 -0.68 9.95 -8.81
N ASP A 52 -0.42 10.09 -7.52
CA ASP A 52 0.80 10.67 -6.97
C ASP A 52 1.57 9.71 -6.06
N LYS A 53 0.88 8.77 -5.39
CA LYS A 53 1.47 7.88 -4.38
C LYS A 53 0.87 6.47 -4.37
N VAL A 54 1.61 5.53 -3.77
CA VAL A 54 1.27 4.10 -3.67
C VAL A 54 1.72 3.56 -2.30
N LEU A 55 0.82 2.99 -1.52
CA LEU A 55 1.08 2.48 -0.19
C LEU A 55 0.81 0.97 -0.14
N THR A 56 1.80 0.22 0.33
CA THR A 56 1.75 -1.24 0.56
C THR A 56 1.62 -1.51 2.04
N GLY A 57 0.69 -0.83 2.70
CA GLY A 57 0.66 -0.79 4.15
C GLY A 57 -0.52 0.01 4.64
N THR A 58 -1.44 -0.70 5.27
CA THR A 58 -2.65 -0.16 5.86
C THR A 58 -2.35 0.51 7.19
N SER A 59 -3.00 1.65 7.42
CA SER A 59 -3.13 2.32 8.72
C SER A 59 -3.47 1.36 9.88
N TYR A 60 -3.15 1.77 11.13
CA TYR A 60 -3.46 1.05 12.38
C TYR A 60 -4.88 0.44 12.36
N GLY A 61 -5.00 -0.88 12.58
CA GLY A 61 -6.29 -1.59 12.67
C GLY A 61 -6.55 -2.67 11.61
N PHE A 62 -5.79 -2.69 10.51
CA PHE A 62 -5.87 -3.75 9.49
C PHE A 62 -4.87 -4.89 9.73
N GLU A 63 -3.90 -4.70 10.62
CA GLU A 63 -2.83 -5.66 10.92
C GLU A 63 -3.35 -7.05 11.32
N ASP A 64 -4.52 -7.12 11.96
CA ASP A 64 -5.16 -8.37 12.39
C ASP A 64 -5.59 -9.28 11.23
N TYR A 65 -5.75 -8.72 10.03
CA TYR A 65 -6.14 -9.46 8.83
C TYR A 65 -4.98 -9.66 7.85
N LYS A 66 -3.85 -8.98 8.08
CA LYS A 66 -2.78 -8.88 7.09
C LYS A 66 -1.98 -10.18 7.00
N ASP A 67 -1.79 -10.65 5.76
CA ASP A 67 -0.75 -11.62 5.46
C ASP A 67 0.58 -10.87 5.30
N TRP A 68 1.46 -10.98 6.29
CA TRP A 68 2.71 -10.22 6.33
C TRP A 68 3.68 -10.64 5.23
N ASP A 69 3.88 -11.94 5.04
CA ASP A 69 4.80 -12.47 4.02
C ASP A 69 4.35 -12.04 2.61
N ARG A 70 3.05 -12.14 2.31
CA ARG A 70 2.53 -11.66 1.02
C ARG A 70 2.49 -10.14 0.91
N GLY A 71 2.38 -9.44 2.03
CA GLY A 71 2.51 -7.99 2.08
C GLY A 71 3.92 -7.53 1.70
N ASP A 72 4.94 -8.23 2.18
CA ASP A 72 6.34 -7.96 1.88
C ASP A 72 6.64 -8.28 0.40
N ASP A 73 6.14 -9.40 -0.13
CA ASP A 73 6.21 -9.70 -1.57
C ASP A 73 5.62 -8.56 -2.43
N LEU A 74 4.47 -8.01 -2.00
CA LEU A 74 3.80 -6.92 -2.71
C LEU A 74 4.62 -5.62 -2.65
N GLN A 75 5.23 -5.34 -1.50
CA GLN A 75 6.13 -4.21 -1.33
C GLN A 75 7.36 -4.31 -2.23
N ASP A 76 7.98 -5.48 -2.31
CA ASP A 76 9.12 -5.73 -3.19
C ASP A 76 8.80 -5.48 -4.66
N VAL A 77 7.61 -5.86 -5.12
CA VAL A 77 7.16 -5.59 -6.49
C VAL A 77 7.06 -4.08 -6.76
N ILE A 78 6.47 -3.31 -5.83
CA ILE A 78 6.37 -1.85 -5.96
C ILE A 78 7.75 -1.19 -5.93
N LEU A 79 8.63 -1.61 -5.00
CA LEU A 79 9.99 -1.10 -4.92
C LEU A 79 10.79 -1.41 -6.20
N SER A 80 10.63 -2.60 -6.77
CA SER A 80 11.26 -2.96 -8.05
C SER A 80 10.75 -2.09 -9.21
N ALA A 81 9.44 -1.77 -9.23
CA ALA A 81 8.87 -0.86 -10.22
C ALA A 81 9.42 0.56 -10.07
N ALA A 82 9.64 1.02 -8.83
CA ALA A 82 10.28 2.29 -8.52
C ALA A 82 11.72 2.35 -9.06
N VAL A 83 12.50 1.30 -8.82
CA VAL A 83 13.89 1.17 -9.28
C VAL A 83 13.98 1.17 -10.81
N ASP A 84 13.02 0.53 -11.47
CA ASP A 84 12.91 0.53 -12.93
C ASP A 84 12.38 1.86 -13.51
N GLY A 85 11.99 2.81 -12.66
CA GLY A 85 11.48 4.13 -13.06
C GLY A 85 10.08 4.09 -13.68
N LEU A 86 9.27 3.08 -13.33
CA LEU A 86 7.93 2.90 -13.87
C LEU A 86 6.97 3.98 -13.34
N SER A 87 6.04 4.41 -14.20
CA SER A 87 4.90 5.22 -13.75
C SER A 87 3.95 4.39 -12.86
N ILE A 88 3.07 5.06 -12.10
CA ILE A 88 2.08 4.35 -11.26
C ILE A 88 1.22 3.38 -12.08
N PRO A 89 0.64 3.75 -13.24
CA PRO A 89 -0.12 2.79 -14.06
C PRO A 89 0.69 1.55 -14.46
N GLU A 90 1.97 1.72 -14.79
CA GLU A 90 2.87 0.61 -15.15
C GLU A 90 3.22 -0.26 -13.94
N ALA A 91 3.45 0.35 -12.76
CA ALA A 91 3.65 -0.36 -11.51
C ALA A 91 2.41 -1.18 -11.12
N LEU A 92 1.21 -0.60 -11.26
CA LEU A 92 -0.07 -1.29 -11.02
C LEU A 92 -0.29 -2.46 -11.99
N GLU A 93 0.09 -2.31 -13.26
CA GLU A 93 0.06 -3.43 -14.22
C GLU A 93 1.03 -4.54 -13.80
N ARG A 94 2.22 -4.19 -13.32
CA ARG A 94 3.19 -5.17 -12.80
C ARG A 94 2.66 -5.89 -11.57
N VAL A 95 2.02 -5.19 -10.64
CA VAL A 95 1.32 -5.83 -9.50
C VAL A 95 0.25 -6.80 -9.98
N ARG A 96 -0.60 -6.42 -10.94
CA ARG A 96 -1.60 -7.33 -11.50
C ARG A 96 -0.99 -8.56 -12.16
N LYS A 97 0.17 -8.43 -12.81
CA LYS A 97 0.89 -9.58 -13.38
C LYS A 97 1.42 -10.53 -12.29
N ALA A 98 1.85 -10.00 -11.15
CA ALA A 98 2.39 -10.78 -10.04
C ALA A 98 1.30 -11.44 -9.16
N PHE A 99 0.24 -10.69 -8.83
CA PHE A 99 -0.78 -11.12 -7.85
C PHE A 99 -2.15 -11.44 -8.48
N GLY A 100 -2.31 -11.22 -9.78
CA GLY A 100 -3.59 -11.34 -10.46
C GLY A 100 -4.52 -10.15 -10.18
N ASN A 101 -5.78 -10.30 -10.59
CA ASN A 101 -6.79 -9.28 -10.35
C ASN A 101 -7.14 -9.20 -8.84
N PRO A 102 -7.35 -7.98 -8.31
CA PRO A 102 -7.80 -7.82 -6.94
C PRO A 102 -9.15 -8.50 -6.71
N THR A 103 -9.34 -9.04 -5.51
CA THR A 103 -10.62 -9.61 -5.06
C THR A 103 -11.67 -8.51 -4.91
N VAL A 104 -11.28 -7.36 -4.37
CA VAL A 104 -12.15 -6.18 -4.19
C VAL A 104 -11.40 -4.90 -4.52
N ILE A 105 -12.12 -3.92 -5.06
CA ILE A 105 -11.64 -2.56 -5.31
C ILE A 105 -12.50 -1.60 -4.50
N ILE A 106 -11.87 -0.73 -3.73
CA ILE A 106 -12.54 0.23 -2.84
C ILE A 106 -12.11 1.65 -3.20
N ALA A 107 -13.06 2.58 -3.27
CA ALA A 107 -12.74 4.00 -3.34
C ALA A 107 -12.47 4.52 -1.93
N LEU A 108 -11.33 5.16 -1.73
CA LEU A 108 -10.88 5.68 -0.44
C LEU A 108 -11.05 7.20 -0.39
N LYS A 109 -11.56 7.70 0.73
CA LYS A 109 -11.67 9.14 0.98
C LYS A 109 -10.31 9.74 1.32
N ASP A 110 -9.51 9.01 2.07
CA ASP A 110 -8.14 9.36 2.37
C ASP A 110 -7.26 8.11 2.48
N ILE A 111 -6.30 7.98 1.58
CA ILE A 111 -5.35 6.87 1.59
C ILE A 111 -4.31 6.99 2.71
N ASN A 112 -4.24 8.11 3.43
CA ASN A 112 -3.44 8.21 4.66
C ASN A 112 -4.14 7.60 5.89
N GLU A 113 -5.48 7.57 5.89
CA GLU A 113 -6.33 7.17 7.02
C GLU A 113 -7.45 6.22 6.55
N SER A 114 -7.06 5.11 5.94
CA SER A 114 -7.97 4.19 5.24
C SER A 114 -8.41 2.98 6.07
N ALA A 115 -7.84 2.77 7.27
CA ALA A 115 -8.05 1.54 8.04
C ALA A 115 -9.52 1.26 8.34
N ASP A 116 -10.30 2.28 8.69
CA ASP A 116 -11.75 2.16 8.95
C ASP A 116 -12.54 1.82 7.68
N GLU A 117 -12.04 2.20 6.49
CA GLU A 117 -12.66 1.87 5.20
C GLU A 117 -12.28 0.46 4.74
N LEU A 118 -11.06 0.00 5.06
CA LEU A 118 -10.54 -1.31 4.64
C LEU A 118 -10.92 -2.45 5.58
N GLY A 119 -10.91 -2.20 6.90
CA GLY A 119 -11.10 -3.20 7.94
C GLY A 119 -12.36 -4.07 7.78
N PRO A 120 -13.56 -3.47 7.60
CA PRO A 120 -14.79 -4.24 7.39
C PRO A 120 -14.72 -5.16 6.17
N THR A 121 -14.10 -4.70 5.08
CA THR A 121 -13.94 -5.52 3.87
C THR A 121 -12.92 -6.63 4.09
N ALA A 122 -11.82 -6.35 4.79
CA ALA A 122 -10.81 -7.34 5.13
C ALA A 122 -11.42 -8.47 5.98
N GLN A 123 -12.22 -8.11 6.97
CA GLN A 123 -12.94 -9.07 7.81
C GLN A 123 -13.84 -9.98 6.97
N GLN A 124 -14.65 -9.42 6.06
CA GLN A 124 -15.52 -10.19 5.17
C GLN A 124 -14.73 -11.12 4.24
N LEU A 125 -13.56 -10.71 3.76
CA LEU A 125 -12.71 -11.55 2.92
C LEU A 125 -12.09 -12.73 3.69
N VAL A 126 -11.72 -12.54 4.95
CA VAL A 126 -11.16 -13.60 5.80
C VAL A 126 -12.24 -14.52 6.34
N ARG A 127 -13.40 -13.96 6.70
CA ARG A 127 -14.53 -14.63 7.38
C ARG A 127 -15.84 -14.28 6.67
N PRO A 128 -16.12 -14.86 5.49
CA PRO A 128 -17.29 -14.49 4.69
C PRO A 128 -18.65 -14.91 5.27
N ASN A 129 -18.67 -15.70 6.37
CA ASN A 129 -19.87 -16.31 6.93
C ASN A 129 -20.01 -16.14 8.46
N GLU A 130 -19.17 -15.29 9.08
CA GLU A 130 -19.33 -14.86 10.48
C GLU A 130 -19.92 -13.44 10.51
#